data_AF-A0A1W9PB09-F1
#
_entry.id   AF-A0A1W9PB09-F1
#
_cell.length_a   1.000
_cell.length_b   1.000
_cell.length_c   1.000
_cell.angle_alpha   90.00
_cell.angle_beta   90.00
_cell.angle_gamma   90.00
#
_symmetry.space_group_name_H-M   'P 1'
#
loop_
_entity.id
_entity.type
_entity.pdbx_description
1 polymer ?
#
loop_
_entity_poly.entity_id
_entity_poly.type
_entity_poly.pdbx_seq_one_letter_code
_entity_poly.pdbx_strand_id
1 'polypeptide(L)'
;MENKVKNNFLLLTPSSTKKILLYLLLVGLFIRALGLNFGLPFLYHVDEKRFAEISLNYLKGDLNPHFFHVPSLYTYLQAGWWGLIYLGGKLFGAFHSVEDLVKSFNANPTLFIIIGRILNLLFSLGTIALIFDLGRRMYSLRAGIWASLFLIFSHIHNKISHYSLRPGYLYF
;
A
#
# COMPACT_ATOMS: atom_id res chain seq x y z
N MET A 1 -1.59 -51.28 23.83
CA MET A 1 -2.22 -50.41 22.82
C MET A 1 -2.61 -49.14 23.54
N GLU A 2 -1.75 -48.12 23.57
CA GLU A 2 -2.08 -46.88 24.25
C GLU A 2 -1.64 -45.71 23.39
N ASN A 3 -2.61 -44.84 23.18
CA ASN A 3 -2.72 -43.89 22.09
C ASN A 3 -1.60 -42.85 22.11
N LYS A 4 -0.57 -43.08 21.28
CA LYS A 4 0.30 -42.03 20.72
C LYS A 4 -0.51 -41.17 19.74
N VAL A 5 -1.54 -40.48 20.25
CA VAL A 5 -2.13 -39.33 19.57
C VAL A 5 -1.05 -38.25 19.65
N LYS A 6 -0.13 -38.34 18.70
CA LYS A 6 0.84 -37.29 18.39
C LYS A 6 0.00 -36.07 18.05
N ASN A 7 -0.18 -35.20 19.03
CA ASN A 7 -0.51 -33.81 18.82
C ASN A 7 0.65 -33.20 18.03
N ASN A 8 0.64 -33.43 16.71
CA ASN A 8 1.41 -32.71 15.70
C ASN A 8 0.84 -31.29 15.58
N PHE A 9 0.70 -30.61 16.72
CA PHE A 9 0.64 -29.16 16.74
C PHE A 9 2.06 -28.72 16.40
N LEU A 10 2.33 -28.63 15.10
CA LEU A 10 3.60 -28.21 14.53
C LEU A 10 4.07 -26.94 15.23
N LEU A 11 4.91 -27.09 16.26
CA LEU A 11 5.65 -26.01 16.90
C LEU A 11 6.75 -25.60 15.91
N LEU A 12 6.34 -24.91 14.86
CA LEU A 12 7.25 -24.35 13.87
C LEU A 12 8.16 -23.37 14.60
N THR A 13 9.45 -23.53 14.39
CA THR A 13 10.46 -22.63 14.94
C THR A 13 10.18 -21.20 14.50
N PRO A 14 10.56 -20.18 15.29
CA PRO A 14 10.37 -18.78 14.92
C PRO A 14 11.01 -18.44 13.56
N SER A 15 12.06 -19.16 13.14
CA SER A 15 12.65 -19.03 11.80
C SER A 15 11.71 -19.50 10.69
N SER A 16 10.94 -20.57 10.92
CA SER A 16 9.97 -21.10 9.96
C SER A 16 8.77 -20.18 9.80
N THR A 17 8.29 -19.57 10.89
CA THR A 17 7.21 -18.57 10.83
C THR A 17 7.63 -17.33 10.03
N LYS A 18 8.86 -16.84 10.22
CA LYS A 18 9.39 -15.71 9.43
C LYS A 18 9.44 -16.01 7.94
N LYS A 19 9.86 -17.22 7.56
CA LYS A 19 9.85 -17.67 6.16
C LYS A 19 8.45 -17.71 5.56
N ILE A 20 7.46 -18.20 6.32
CA ILE A 20 6.06 -18.24 5.89
C ILE A 20 5.52 -16.83 5.64
N LEU A 21 5.76 -15.91 6.59
CA LEU A 21 5.34 -14.52 6.45
C LEU A 21 6.02 -13.87 5.23
N LEU A 22 7.33 -14.09 5.05
CA LEU A 22 8.06 -13.57 3.90
C LEU A 22 7.45 -14.07 2.59
N TYR A 23 7.11 -15.36 2.50
CA TYR A 23 6.47 -15.92 1.32
C TYR A 23 5.09 -15.28 1.05
N LEU A 24 4.26 -15.11 2.08
CA LEU A 24 2.96 -14.43 1.96
C LEU A 24 3.10 -12.99 1.48
N LEU A 25 4.09 -12.26 1.99
CA LEU A 25 4.39 -10.90 1.56
C LEU A 25 4.87 -10.84 0.10
N LEU A 26 5.72 -11.78 -0.32
CA LEU A 26 6.19 -11.86 -1.71
C LEU A 26 5.06 -12.18 -2.68
N VAL A 27 4.17 -13.12 -2.33
CA VAL A 27 2.99 -13.45 -3.14
C VAL A 27 2.04 -12.25 -3.20
N GLY A 28 1.76 -11.62 -2.06
CA GLY A 28 0.91 -10.43 -1.98
C GLY A 28 1.47 -9.26 -2.80
N LEU A 29 2.79 -9.04 -2.74
CA LEU A 29 3.53 -8.06 -3.52
C LEU A 29 3.43 -8.36 -5.02
N PHE A 30 3.69 -9.60 -5.43
CA PHE A 30 3.65 -10.00 -6.84
C PHE A 30 2.28 -9.74 -7.46
N ILE A 31 1.21 -10.21 -6.81
CA ILE A 31 -0.16 -10.01 -7.29
C ILE A 31 -0.49 -8.52 -7.43
N ARG A 32 -0.09 -7.71 -6.45
CA ARG A 32 -0.38 -6.26 -6.46
C ARG A 32 0.49 -5.50 -7.46
N ALA A 33 1.74 -5.93 -7.66
CA ALA A 33 2.64 -5.33 -8.63
C ALA A 33 2.12 -5.49 -10.06
N LEU A 34 1.50 -6.62 -10.40
CA LEU A 34 0.92 -6.86 -11.72
C LEU A 34 -0.17 -5.84 -12.11
N GLY A 35 -0.92 -5.33 -11.13
CA GLY A 35 -1.95 -4.32 -11.36
C GLY A 35 -1.50 -2.87 -11.14
N LEU A 36 -0.24 -2.60 -10.79
CA LEU A 36 0.25 -1.22 -10.61
C LEU A 36 0.18 -0.41 -11.90
N ASN A 37 0.40 -1.05 -13.04
CA ASN A 37 0.33 -0.42 -14.36
C ASN A 37 -1.10 -0.34 -14.93
N PHE A 38 -2.10 -0.88 -14.21
CA PHE A 38 -3.46 -0.90 -14.71
C PHE A 38 -4.01 0.52 -14.88
N GLY A 39 -4.56 0.80 -16.06
CA GLY A 39 -5.13 2.09 -16.43
C GLY A 39 -4.14 3.13 -17.00
N LEU A 40 -2.82 2.97 -16.82
CA LEU A 40 -1.84 3.93 -17.36
C LEU A 40 -1.62 3.75 -18.89
N PRO A 41 -1.28 4.81 -19.65
CA PRO A 41 -0.94 6.18 -19.23
C PRO A 41 -2.15 7.10 -19.03
N PHE A 42 -3.36 6.64 -19.33
CA PHE A 42 -4.57 7.45 -19.20
C PHE A 42 -5.02 7.49 -17.74
N LEU A 43 -4.97 8.67 -17.13
CA LEU A 43 -5.46 8.92 -15.77
C LEU A 43 -6.99 8.78 -15.71
N TYR A 44 -7.51 7.55 -15.67
CA TYR A 44 -8.95 7.29 -15.64
C TYR A 44 -9.59 7.59 -14.27
N HIS A 45 -8.79 7.65 -13.19
CA HIS A 45 -9.30 7.89 -11.85
C HIS A 45 -9.11 9.34 -11.42
N VAL A 46 -10.23 10.08 -11.45
CA VAL A 46 -10.32 11.49 -11.02
C VAL A 46 -9.79 11.68 -9.59
N ASP A 47 -10.02 10.70 -8.72
CA ASP A 47 -9.61 10.76 -7.30
C ASP A 47 -8.09 10.71 -7.11
N GLU A 48 -7.36 9.93 -7.93
CA GLU A 48 -5.90 9.81 -7.82
C GLU A 48 -5.22 11.14 -8.14
N LYS A 49 -5.70 11.82 -9.19
CA LYS A 49 -5.21 13.15 -9.55
C LYS A 49 -5.56 14.18 -8.48
N ARG A 50 -6.76 14.12 -7.91
CA ARG A 50 -7.18 15.07 -6.86
C ARG A 50 -6.35 14.93 -5.59
N PHE A 51 -6.12 13.71 -5.11
CA PHE A 51 -5.27 13.48 -3.92
C PHE A 51 -3.81 13.83 -4.17
N ALA A 52 -3.32 13.58 -5.38
CA ALA A 52 -2.02 14.04 -5.84
C ALA A 52 -1.90 15.57 -5.75
N GLU A 53 -2.83 16.32 -6.35
CA GLU A 53 -2.81 17.79 -6.33
C GLU A 53 -2.86 18.36 -4.90
N ILE A 54 -3.71 17.83 -4.03
CA ILE A 54 -3.78 18.22 -2.62
C ILE A 54 -2.43 17.99 -1.93
N SER A 55 -1.80 16.84 -2.20
CA SER A 55 -0.49 16.50 -1.63
C SER A 55 0.63 17.42 -2.14
N LEU A 56 0.58 17.86 -3.40
CA LEU A 56 1.52 18.88 -3.92
C LEU A 56 1.33 20.23 -3.26
N ASN A 57 0.10 20.62 -2.93
CA ASN A 57 -0.17 21.91 -2.28
C ASN A 57 0.44 21.97 -0.87
N TYR A 58 0.41 20.85 -0.13
CA TYR A 58 1.12 20.73 1.15
C TYR A 58 2.62 21.00 0.98
N LEU A 59 3.24 20.45 -0.07
CA LEU A 59 4.67 20.67 -0.34
C LEU A 59 5.00 22.10 -0.78
N LYS A 60 4.04 22.82 -1.37
CA LYS A 60 4.18 24.24 -1.72
C LYS A 60 4.02 25.19 -0.52
N GLY A 61 3.63 24.65 0.66
CA GLY A 61 3.51 25.41 1.91
C GLY A 61 2.08 25.66 2.37
N ASP A 62 1.06 25.27 1.60
CA ASP A 62 -0.33 25.31 2.05
C ASP A 62 -0.69 23.97 2.70
N LEU A 63 -0.55 23.87 4.02
CA LEU A 63 -0.85 22.65 4.78
C LEU A 63 -2.35 22.38 4.93
N ASN A 64 -3.23 23.27 4.48
CA ASN A 64 -4.67 23.07 4.62
C ASN A 64 -5.20 22.21 3.44
N PRO A 65 -5.91 21.09 3.70
CA PRO A 65 -6.42 20.21 2.65
C PRO A 65 -7.36 20.89 1.68
N HIS A 66 -8.11 21.91 2.15
CA HIS A 66 -9.22 22.53 1.44
C HIS A 66 -10.25 21.52 0.88
N PHE A 67 -10.20 20.27 1.38
CA PHE A 67 -10.99 19.14 0.93
C PHE A 67 -11.27 18.21 2.11
N PHE A 68 -12.24 18.60 2.94
CA PHE A 68 -12.61 17.91 4.17
C PHE A 68 -13.64 16.79 3.96
N HIS A 69 -13.95 16.46 2.70
CA HIS A 69 -14.88 15.37 2.38
C HIS A 69 -14.29 13.99 2.68
N VAL A 70 -12.96 13.85 2.76
CA VAL A 70 -12.28 12.61 3.15
C VAL A 70 -11.26 12.89 4.25
N PRO A 71 -10.89 11.88 5.07
CA PRO A 71 -9.81 12.02 6.04
C PRO A 71 -8.50 12.47 5.36
N SER A 72 -7.93 13.59 5.81
CA SER A 72 -6.73 14.20 5.22
C SER A 72 -5.43 13.45 5.53
N LEU A 73 -5.45 12.54 6.50
CA LEU A 73 -4.27 11.76 6.91
C LEU A 73 -3.58 11.09 5.72
N TYR A 74 -4.36 10.50 4.81
CA TYR A 74 -3.81 9.86 3.62
C TYR A 74 -3.05 10.85 2.73
N THR A 75 -3.62 12.03 2.48
CA THR A 75 -2.98 13.06 1.66
C THR A 75 -1.71 13.63 2.33
N TYR A 76 -1.66 13.71 3.66
CA TYR A 76 -0.44 14.12 4.37
C TYR A 76 0.67 13.06 4.27
N LEU A 77 0.31 11.78 4.42
CA LEU A 77 1.26 10.67 4.24
C LEU A 77 1.81 10.64 2.81
N GLN A 78 0.94 10.86 1.83
CA GLN A 78 1.31 10.96 0.42
C GLN A 78 2.27 12.14 0.16
N ALA A 79 1.99 13.32 0.73
CA ALA A 79 2.90 14.47 0.64
C ALA A 79 4.25 14.21 1.33
N GLY A 80 4.26 13.57 2.50
CA GLY A 80 5.50 13.15 3.16
C GLY A 80 6.31 12.18 2.30
N TRP A 81 5.65 11.19 1.70
CA TRP A 81 6.25 10.23 0.77
C TRP A 81 6.90 10.91 -0.45
N TRP A 82 6.20 11.88 -1.04
CA TRP A 82 6.76 12.69 -2.13
C TRP A 82 7.85 13.66 -1.69
N GLY A 83 7.77 14.18 -0.46
CA GLY A 83 8.84 14.96 0.16
C GLY A 83 10.13 14.15 0.27
N LEU A 84 10.06 12.87 0.66
CA LEU A 84 11.24 11.99 0.69
C LEU A 84 11.84 11.79 -0.70
N ILE A 85 11.00 11.68 -1.74
CA ILE A 85 11.46 11.53 -3.13
C ILE A 85 12.07 12.81 -3.65
N TYR A 86 11.48 13.96 -3.32
CA TYR A 86 12.08 15.27 -3.60
C TYR A 86 13.45 15.40 -2.94
N LEU A 87 13.57 15.05 -1.66
CA LEU A 87 14.85 15.08 -0.94
C LEU A 87 15.88 14.15 -1.57
N GLY A 88 15.49 12.92 -1.92
CA GLY A 88 16.35 11.99 -2.65
C GLY A 88 16.79 12.55 -4.00
N GLY A 89 15.86 13.04 -4.80
CA GLY A 89 16.15 13.64 -6.10
C GLY A 89 17.01 14.90 -5.99
N LYS A 90 16.86 15.68 -4.92
CA LYS A 90 17.74 16.83 -4.63
C LYS A 90 19.17 16.40 -4.34
N LEU A 91 19.37 15.30 -3.61
CA LEU A 91 20.70 14.73 -3.36
C LEU A 91 21.37 14.23 -4.64
N PHE A 92 20.59 13.67 -5.57
CA PHE A 92 21.09 13.17 -6.87
C PHE A 92 21.06 14.22 -8.00
N GLY A 93 20.70 15.47 -7.70
CA GLY A 93 20.66 16.57 -8.67
C GLY A 93 19.49 16.55 -9.67
N ALA A 94 18.47 15.73 -9.44
CA ALA A 94 17.28 15.62 -10.29
C ALA A 94 16.25 16.75 -10.05
N PHE A 95 16.18 17.32 -8.84
CA PHE A 95 15.26 18.41 -8.50
C PHE A 95 15.98 19.50 -7.69
N HIS A 96 15.79 20.77 -8.06
CA HIS A 96 16.35 21.91 -7.31
C HIS A 96 15.31 22.55 -6.40
N SER A 97 14.06 22.60 -6.84
CA SER A 97 12.93 23.23 -6.15
C SER A 97 11.69 22.34 -6.14
N VAL A 98 10.73 22.64 -5.26
CA VAL A 98 9.43 21.93 -5.24
C VAL A 98 8.66 22.21 -6.54
N GLU A 99 8.84 23.39 -7.14
CA GLU A 99 8.28 23.75 -8.43
C GLU A 99 8.74 22.82 -9.55
N ASP A 100 9.99 22.33 -9.52
CA ASP A 100 10.50 21.37 -10.51
C ASP A 100 9.77 20.02 -10.42
N LEU A 101 9.46 19.59 -9.20
CA LEU A 101 8.67 18.38 -8.96
C LEU A 101 7.24 18.55 -9.50
N VAL A 102 6.62 19.70 -9.25
CA VAL A 102 5.27 20.01 -9.74
C VAL A 102 5.25 20.10 -11.28
N LYS A 103 6.26 20.71 -11.89
CA LYS A 103 6.41 20.75 -13.35
C LYS A 103 6.57 19.35 -13.93
N SER A 104 7.40 18.51 -13.30
CA SER A 104 7.60 17.12 -13.71
C SER A 104 6.30 16.31 -13.60
N PHE A 105 5.53 16.50 -12.52
CA PHE A 105 4.20 15.89 -12.36
C PHE A 105 3.24 16.31 -13.47
N ASN A 106 3.17 17.60 -13.79
CA ASN A 106 2.29 18.11 -14.84
C ASN A 106 2.72 17.65 -16.24
N ALA A 107 4.02 17.49 -16.48
CA ALA A 107 4.55 17.00 -17.75
C ALA A 107 4.30 15.49 -17.95
N ASN A 108 4.52 14.68 -16.91
CA ASN A 108 4.23 13.25 -16.94
C ASN A 108 3.83 12.74 -15.55
N PRO A 109 2.52 12.64 -15.26
CA PRO A 109 2.04 12.24 -13.94
C PRO A 109 2.20 10.74 -13.68
N THR A 110 2.43 9.93 -14.72
CA THR A 110 2.50 8.46 -14.67
C THR A 110 3.43 7.96 -13.57
N LEU A 111 4.66 8.47 -13.53
CA LEU A 111 5.67 8.05 -12.58
C LEU A 111 5.25 8.35 -11.14
N PHE A 112 4.71 9.55 -10.91
CA PHE A 112 4.28 10.00 -9.58
C PHE A 112 3.06 9.25 -9.07
N ILE A 113 2.16 8.86 -9.96
CA ILE A 113 1.01 8.01 -9.63
C ILE A 113 1.49 6.62 -9.22
N ILE A 114 2.39 6.00 -9.99
CA ILE A 114 2.98 4.70 -9.63
C ILE A 114 3.64 4.79 -8.25
N ILE A 115 4.42 5.85 -8.04
CA ILE A 115 5.04 6.14 -6.75
C ILE A 115 4.01 6.27 -5.62
N GLY A 116 2.87 6.92 -5.85
CA GLY A 116 1.79 6.99 -4.87
C GLY A 116 1.13 5.64 -4.61
N ARG A 117 0.96 4.82 -5.65
CA ARG A 117 0.45 3.45 -5.50
C ARG A 117 1.41 2.55 -4.70
N ILE A 118 2.71 2.83 -4.70
CA ILE A 118 3.67 2.14 -3.82
C ILE A 118 3.33 2.38 -2.34
N LEU A 119 2.85 3.57 -1.97
CA LEU A 119 2.41 3.83 -0.59
C LEU A 119 1.24 2.91 -0.19
N ASN A 120 0.23 2.75 -1.07
CA ASN A 120 -0.89 1.83 -0.85
C ASN A 120 -0.43 0.37 -0.78
N LEU A 121 0.53 0.01 -1.64
CA LEU A 121 1.14 -1.32 -1.63
C LEU A 121 1.80 -1.61 -0.27
N LEU A 122 2.54 -0.66 0.29
CA LEU A 122 3.16 -0.78 1.62
C LEU A 122 2.09 -0.96 2.72
N PHE A 123 1.01 -0.17 2.70
CA PHE A 123 -0.10 -0.34 3.64
C PHE A 123 -0.77 -1.71 3.52
N SER A 124 -0.94 -2.21 2.30
CA SER A 124 -1.54 -3.52 2.08
C SER A 124 -0.63 -4.65 2.57
N LEU A 125 0.68 -4.58 2.30
CA LEU A 125 1.65 -5.53 2.85
C LEU A 125 1.69 -5.50 4.39
N GLY A 126 1.62 -4.31 4.99
CA GLY A 126 1.47 -4.14 6.43
C GLY A 126 0.20 -4.82 6.96
N THR A 127 -0.92 -4.68 6.25
CA THR A 127 -2.19 -5.33 6.61
C THR A 127 -2.07 -6.86 6.56
N ILE A 128 -1.43 -7.42 5.53
CA ILE A 128 -1.17 -8.87 5.43
C ILE A 128 -0.35 -9.35 6.63
N ALA A 129 0.71 -8.62 6.99
CA ALA A 129 1.55 -8.96 8.14
C ALA A 129 0.77 -8.91 9.47
N LEU A 130 -0.07 -7.88 9.65
CA LEU A 130 -0.91 -7.75 10.84
C LEU A 130 -1.95 -8.87 10.96
N ILE A 131 -2.64 -9.21 9.87
CA ILE A 131 -3.63 -10.31 9.87
C ILE A 131 -2.96 -11.66 10.14
N PHE A 132 -1.77 -11.89 9.57
CA PHE A 132 -1.00 -13.08 9.87
C PHE A 132 -0.65 -13.18 11.35
N ASP A 133 -0.12 -12.11 11.95
CA ASP A 133 0.31 -12.10 13.35
C ASP A 133 -0.89 -12.20 14.30
N LEU A 134 -1.98 -11.48 14.03
CA LEU A 134 -3.22 -11.57 14.81
C LEU A 134 -3.83 -12.98 14.75
N GLY A 135 -3.99 -13.56 13.56
CA GLY A 135 -4.53 -14.90 13.40
C GLY A 135 -3.66 -15.97 14.08
N ARG A 136 -2.33 -15.78 14.05
CA ARG A 136 -1.38 -16.65 14.76
C ARG A 136 -1.54 -16.53 16.28
N ARG A 137 -1.65 -15.30 16.82
CA ARG A 137 -1.71 -15.05 18.27
C ARG A 137 -3.05 -15.42 18.89
N MET A 138 -4.16 -15.21 18.16
CA MET A 138 -5.50 -15.44 18.70
C MET A 138 -5.95 -16.90 18.58
N TYR A 139 -5.54 -17.61 17.53
CA TYR A 139 -6.03 -18.97 17.26
C TYR A 139 -4.90 -19.96 17.03
N SER A 140 -4.25 -19.90 15.87
CA SER A 140 -3.18 -20.82 15.50
C SER A 140 -2.44 -20.33 14.26
N LEU A 141 -1.26 -20.89 13.99
CA LEU A 141 -0.51 -20.57 12.78
C LEU A 141 -1.30 -20.87 11.50
N ARG A 142 -2.03 -21.99 11.46
CA ARG A 142 -2.85 -22.35 10.29
C ARG A 142 -3.93 -21.29 10.04
N ALA A 143 -4.58 -20.82 11.11
CA ALA A 143 -5.55 -19.75 11.01
C ALA A 143 -4.94 -18.45 10.45
N GLY A 144 -3.76 -18.05 10.93
CA GLY A 144 -3.03 -16.89 10.40
C GLY A 144 -2.66 -17.01 8.92
N ILE A 145 -2.23 -18.19 8.47
CA ILE A 145 -1.92 -18.47 7.06
C ILE A 145 -3.17 -18.34 6.20
N TRP A 146 -4.27 -19.03 6.57
CA TRP A 146 -5.51 -18.99 5.80
C TRP A 146 -6.13 -17.60 5.76
N ALA A 147 -6.17 -16.89 6.89
CA ALA A 147 -6.66 -15.51 6.95
C ALA A 147 -5.87 -14.58 6.01
N SER A 148 -4.55 -14.72 5.99
CA SER A 148 -3.67 -13.94 5.11
C SER A 148 -3.87 -14.28 3.64
N LEU A 149 -4.00 -15.57 3.30
CA LEU A 149 -4.28 -16.00 1.93
C LEU A 149 -5.63 -15.47 1.44
N PHE A 150 -6.67 -15.57 2.26
CA PHE A 150 -7.98 -14.99 1.91
C PHE A 150 -7.89 -13.49 1.69
N LEU A 151 -7.10 -12.77 2.48
CA LEU A 151 -6.87 -11.33 2.27
C LEU A 151 -6.09 -11.06 0.98
N ILE A 152 -5.06 -11.84 0.67
CA ILE A 152 -4.23 -11.70 -0.54
C ILE A 152 -5.06 -11.89 -1.80
N PHE A 153 -5.97 -12.88 -1.81
CA PHE A 153 -6.81 -13.20 -2.96
C PHE A 153 -8.17 -12.49 -2.96
N SER A 154 -8.50 -11.74 -1.91
CA SER A 154 -9.74 -10.97 -1.86
C SER A 154 -9.73 -9.88 -2.93
N HIS A 155 -10.65 -10.00 -3.88
CA HIS A 155 -10.79 -9.06 -4.99
C HIS A 155 -11.03 -7.61 -4.50
N ILE A 156 -11.81 -7.43 -3.43
CA ILE A 156 -12.10 -6.10 -2.85
C ILE A 156 -10.82 -5.46 -2.30
N HIS A 157 -10.00 -6.24 -1.59
CA HIS A 157 -8.77 -5.71 -1.00
C HIS A 157 -7.71 -5.42 -2.07
N ASN A 158 -7.63 -6.25 -3.12
CA ASN A 158 -6.79 -5.96 -4.27
C ASN A 158 -7.25 -4.71 -5.02
N LYS A 159 -8.57 -4.55 -5.27
CA LYS A 159 -9.13 -3.35 -5.92
C LYS A 159 -8.80 -2.06 -5.15
N ILE A 160 -8.97 -2.05 -3.83
CA ILE A 160 -8.62 -0.90 -2.98
C ILE A 160 -7.10 -0.66 -2.92
N SER A 161 -6.28 -1.69 -3.12
CA SER A 161 -4.82 -1.54 -3.13
C SER A 161 -4.28 -1.04 -4.48
N HIS A 162 -4.94 -1.39 -5.59
CA HIS A 162 -4.55 -0.99 -6.95
C HIS A 162 -4.90 0.45 -7.29
N TYR A 163 -5.92 1.00 -6.63
CA TYR A 163 -6.37 2.37 -6.86
C TYR A 163 -6.28 3.18 -5.57
N SER A 164 -5.85 4.44 -5.63
CA SER A 164 -6.07 5.37 -4.50
C SER A 164 -7.52 5.83 -4.47
N LEU A 165 -8.44 4.89 -4.24
CA LEU A 165 -9.87 5.16 -4.11
C LEU A 165 -10.23 5.40 -2.64
N ARG A 166 -11.19 6.30 -2.44
CA ARG A 166 -11.89 6.49 -1.17
C ARG A 166 -12.54 5.15 -0.73
N PRO A 167 -12.44 4.74 0.54
CA PRO A 167 -13.32 3.71 1.07
C PRO A 167 -14.73 4.31 1.17
N GLY A 168 -15.61 4.02 0.20
CA GLY A 168 -16.99 4.53 0.25
C GLY A 168 -17.86 4.45 -0.99
N TYR A 169 -17.36 4.12 -2.18
CA TYR A 169 -18.22 3.98 -3.38
C TYR A 169 -18.56 2.51 -3.65
N LEU A 170 -19.36 1.94 -2.76
CA LEU A 170 -20.33 0.90 -3.08
C LEU A 170 -21.70 1.59 -2.98
N TYR A 171 -22.60 1.33 -3.93
CA TYR A 171 -23.90 2.01 -4.13
C TYR A 171 -23.74 3.45 -4.67
N PHE A 172 -23.99 3.79 -5.94
CA PHE A 172 -24.86 3.25 -7.00
C PHE A 172 -24.17 3.39 -8.38
#